data_AF-E4QDR2-F1
#
_entry.id   AF-E4QDR2-F1
#
_cell.length_a   1.000
_cell.length_b   1.000
_cell.length_c   1.000
_cell.angle_alpha   90.00
_cell.angle_beta   90.00
_cell.angle_gamma   90.00
#
_symmetry.space_group_name_H-M   'P 1'
#
loop_
_entity.id
_entity.type
_entity.pdbx_description
1 polymer ?
#
loop_
_entity_poly.entity_id
_entity_poly.type
_entity_poly.pdbx_seq_one_letter_code
_entity_poly.pdbx_strand_id
1 'polypeptide(L)'
;MSNNLDPDIFKTYIRFNCFVCDQSFNVELKNLPHKDSLSCPNCGQPMDNKAFQNIKDAAKLINEAIELLDKGNEYDKGWNFYLHWDKANPLPKKPDPYRIFYEKSLD
;
A
#
# COMPACT_ATOMS: atom_id res chain seq x y z
N MET A 1 -7.79 -21.65 18.99
CA MET A 1 -7.49 -20.21 19.18
C MET A 1 -7.44 -19.60 17.80
N SER A 2 -8.49 -18.87 17.42
CA SER A 2 -8.56 -18.22 16.11
C SER A 2 -7.51 -17.11 16.06
N ASN A 3 -6.53 -17.26 15.18
CA ASN A 3 -5.60 -16.18 14.86
C ASN A 3 -6.42 -15.08 14.16
N ASN A 4 -6.91 -14.12 14.95
CA ASN A 4 -7.43 -12.86 14.42
C ASN A 4 -6.22 -12.10 13.88
N LEU A 5 -5.84 -12.40 12.63
CA LEU A 5 -4.97 -11.55 11.85
C LEU A 5 -5.67 -10.19 11.75
N ASP A 6 -5.03 -9.18 12.32
CA ASP A 6 -5.50 -7.80 12.28
C ASP A 6 -5.71 -7.40 10.81
N PRO A 7 -6.92 -6.99 10.39
CA PRO A 7 -7.21 -6.65 8.99
C PRO A 7 -6.39 -5.46 8.45
N ASP A 8 -5.62 -4.80 9.30
CA ASP A 8 -4.77 -3.66 8.96
C ASP A 8 -3.35 -4.01 8.44
N ILE A 9 -2.99 -5.29 8.35
CA ILE A 9 -1.59 -5.72 8.11
C ILE A 9 -1.00 -5.30 6.75
N PHE A 10 -1.80 -4.95 5.73
CA PHE A 10 -1.26 -4.47 4.44
C PHE A 10 -2.05 -3.31 3.82
N LYS A 11 -2.12 -2.16 4.52
CA LYS A 11 -2.58 -0.91 3.88
C LYS A 11 -1.48 -0.35 2.97
N THR A 12 -1.69 -0.47 1.65
CA THR A 12 -0.82 0.14 0.64
C THR A 12 -1.26 1.56 0.33
N TYR A 13 -0.34 2.52 0.36
CA TYR A 13 -0.60 3.94 0.10
C TYR A 13 0.21 4.45 -1.09
N ILE A 14 -0.39 5.34 -1.90
CA ILE A 14 0.31 6.16 -2.88
C ILE A 14 0.51 7.55 -2.29
N ARG A 15 1.75 8.04 -2.32
CA ARG A 15 2.10 9.40 -1.90
C ARG A 15 2.07 10.35 -3.09
N PHE A 16 1.37 11.47 -2.92
CA PHE A 16 1.29 12.57 -3.88
C PHE A 16 2.00 13.80 -3.32
N ASN A 17 2.67 14.54 -4.20
CA ASN A 17 3.28 15.83 -3.87
C ASN A 17 2.60 16.91 -4.72
N CYS A 18 2.07 17.96 -4.08
CA CYS A 18 1.48 19.08 -4.78
C CYS A 18 2.54 20.17 -4.99
N PHE A 19 2.86 20.51 -6.24
CA PHE A 19 3.82 21.56 -6.58
C PHE A 19 3.29 22.99 -6.37
N VAL A 20 2.01 23.16 -6.05
CA VAL A 20 1.42 24.49 -5.81
C VAL A 20 1.59 24.93 -4.36
N CYS A 21 1.46 24.00 -3.40
CA CYS A 21 1.56 24.31 -1.97
C CYS A 21 2.70 23.56 -1.26
N ASP A 22 3.49 22.79 -2.01
CA ASP A 22 4.62 21.96 -1.55
C ASP A 22 4.26 20.94 -0.46
N GLN A 23 2.97 20.66 -0.27
CA GLN A 23 2.51 19.66 0.68
C GLN A 23 2.40 18.27 0.03
N SER A 24 2.73 17.24 0.81
CA SER A 24 2.48 15.85 0.46
C SER A 24 1.20 15.34 1.11
N PHE A 25 0.55 14.36 0.48
CA PHE A 25 -0.54 13.60 1.09
C PHE A 25 -0.56 12.16 0.57
N ASN A 26 -1.16 11.26 1.34
CA ASN A 26 -1.27 9.84 1.01
C ASN A 26 -2.71 9.49 0.66
N VAL A 27 -2.89 8.64 -0.34
CA VAL A 27 -4.19 8.01 -0.65
C VAL A 27 -3.99 6.50 -0.59
N GLU A 28 -4.88 5.82 0.13
CA GLU A 28 -4.87 4.36 0.14
C GLU A 28 -5.17 3.83 -1.27
N LEU A 29 -4.33 2.92 -1.75
CA LEU A 29 -4.34 2.40 -3.11
C LEU A 29 -5.72 1.85 -3.51
N LYS A 30 -6.38 1.12 -2.58
CA LYS A 30 -7.70 0.52 -2.80
C LYS A 30 -8.80 1.56 -3.07
N ASN A 31 -8.62 2.80 -2.63
CA ASN A 31 -9.62 3.86 -2.78
C ASN A 31 -9.47 4.64 -4.09
N LEU A 32 -8.33 4.53 -4.79
CA LEU A 32 -8.08 5.27 -6.04
C LEU A 32 -9.04 4.86 -7.18
N PRO A 33 -9.31 3.55 -7.43
CA PRO A 33 -10.27 3.13 -8.44
C PRO A 33 -11.70 3.67 -8.26
N HIS A 34 -12.07 4.06 -7.05
CA HIS A 34 -13.42 4.55 -6.72
C HIS A 34 -13.56 6.08 -6.80
N LYS A 35 -12.48 6.80 -7.13
CA LYS A 35 -12.49 8.26 -7.25
C LYS A 35 -12.65 8.69 -8.70
N ASP A 36 -13.44 9.73 -8.93
CA ASP A 36 -13.61 10.33 -10.27
C ASP A 36 -12.56 11.41 -10.57
N SER A 37 -12.02 12.03 -9.51
CA SER A 37 -10.97 13.04 -9.61
C SER A 37 -10.08 13.03 -8.37
N LEU A 38 -8.95 13.72 -8.46
CA LEU A 38 -8.05 13.96 -7.33
C LEU A 38 -7.72 15.45 -7.26
N SER A 39 -7.91 16.03 -6.08
CA SER A 39 -7.48 17.40 -5.77
C SER A 39 -6.56 17.37 -4.56
N CYS A 40 -5.62 18.32 -4.49
CA CYS A 40 -4.81 18.50 -3.31
C CYS A 40 -5.70 18.83 -2.10
N PRO A 41 -5.64 18.10 -0.99
CA PRO A 41 -6.46 18.36 0.19
C PRO A 41 -6.06 19.67 0.90
N ASN A 42 -4.85 20.18 0.65
CA ASN A 42 -4.33 21.37 1.33
C ASN A 42 -4.66 22.68 0.61
N CYS A 43 -4.64 22.70 -0.74
CA CYS A 43 -4.88 23.93 -1.51
C CYS A 43 -6.01 23.81 -2.54
N GLY A 44 -6.65 22.64 -2.69
CA GLY A 44 -7.75 22.42 -3.62
C GLY A 44 -7.33 22.29 -5.09
N GLN A 45 -6.04 22.44 -5.43
CA GLN A 45 -5.55 22.33 -6.79
C GLN A 45 -5.95 20.98 -7.40
N PRO A 46 -6.70 20.95 -8.51
CA PRO A 46 -7.06 19.70 -9.19
C PRO A 46 -5.83 19.11 -9.90
N MET A 47 -5.75 17.78 -9.88
CA MET A 47 -4.85 17.02 -10.74
C MET A 47 -5.40 16.97 -12.17
N ASP A 48 -4.50 16.92 -13.16
CA ASP A 48 -4.89 16.68 -14.54
C ASP A 48 -5.65 15.35 -14.70
N ASN A 49 -6.77 15.38 -15.43
CA ASN A 49 -7.66 14.22 -15.57
C ASN A 49 -7.00 13.04 -16.28
N LYS A 50 -6.15 13.30 -17.29
CA LYS A 50 -5.46 12.23 -18.03
C LYS A 50 -4.40 11.58 -17.14
N ALA A 51 -3.64 12.38 -16.40
CA ALA A 51 -2.68 11.88 -15.42
C ALA A 51 -3.38 11.06 -14.34
N PHE A 52 -4.50 11.56 -13.79
CA PHE A 52 -5.26 10.85 -12.77
C PHE A 52 -5.84 9.53 -13.28
N GLN A 53 -6.39 9.49 -14.50
CA GLN A 53 -6.90 8.27 -15.11
C GLN A 53 -5.82 7.19 -15.25
N ASN A 54 -4.61 7.55 -15.70
CA ASN A 54 -3.49 6.60 -15.78
C ASN A 54 -3.10 6.03 -14.41
N ILE A 55 -3.10 6.87 -13.37
CA ILE A 55 -2.82 6.43 -11.99
C ILE A 55 -3.92 5.50 -11.49
N LYS A 56 -5.17 5.79 -11.81
CA LYS A 56 -6.34 4.98 -11.47
C LYS A 56 -6.27 3.60 -12.12
N ASP A 57 -5.92 3.54 -13.40
CA ASP A 57 -5.76 2.28 -14.15
C ASP A 57 -4.61 1.44 -13.59
N ALA A 58 -3.48 2.08 -13.26
CA ALA A 58 -2.36 1.42 -12.59
C ALA A 58 -2.76 0.86 -11.23
N ALA A 59 -3.47 1.65 -10.41
CA ALA A 59 -3.94 1.22 -9.10
C ALA A 59 -4.86 -0.02 -9.18
N LYS A 60 -5.71 -0.09 -10.21
CA LYS A 60 -6.54 -1.27 -10.48
C LYS A 60 -5.71 -2.51 -10.76
N LEU A 61 -4.74 -2.42 -11.68
CA LEU A 61 -3.85 -3.55 -12.02
C LEU A 61 -3.03 -4.03 -10.82
N ILE A 62 -2.57 -3.09 -9.99
CA ILE A 62 -1.84 -3.40 -8.76
C ILE A 62 -2.73 -4.15 -7.77
N ASN A 63 -3.97 -3.68 -7.54
CA ASN A 63 -4.90 -4.37 -6.64
C ASN A 63 -5.23 -5.79 -7.15
N GLU A 64 -5.47 -5.94 -8.46
CA GLU A 64 -5.70 -7.25 -9.08
C GLU A 64 -4.49 -8.18 -8.88
N ALA A 65 -3.27 -7.67 -9.04
CA ALA A 65 -2.06 -8.44 -8.79
C ALA A 65 -1.93 -8.85 -7.30
N ILE A 66 -2.24 -7.96 -6.35
CA ILE A 66 -2.24 -8.29 -4.92
C ILE A 66 -3.22 -9.44 -4.64
N GLU A 67 -4.46 -9.34 -5.14
CA GLU A 67 -5.47 -10.38 -4.93
C GLU A 67 -5.06 -11.74 -5.53
N LEU A 68 -4.41 -11.74 -6.69
CA LEU A 68 -3.92 -12.97 -7.32
C LEU A 68 -2.78 -13.61 -6.53
N LEU A 69 -1.89 -12.81 -5.96
CA LEU A 69 -0.78 -13.29 -5.14
C LEU A 69 -1.26 -13.79 -3.77
N ASP A 70 -2.23 -13.11 -3.16
CA ASP A 70 -2.86 -13.57 -1.92
C ASP A 70 -3.55 -14.93 -2.11
N LYS A 71 -4.28 -15.12 -3.23
CA LYS A 71 -4.89 -16.40 -3.59
C LYS A 71 -3.86 -17.49 -3.91
N GLY A 72 -2.67 -17.11 -4.40
CA GLY A 72 -1.56 -18.02 -4.71
C GLY A 72 -0.74 -18.47 -3.49
N ASN A 73 -0.89 -17.81 -2.35
CA ASN A 73 -0.13 -18.07 -1.12
C ASN A 73 -0.63 -19.28 -0.31
N GLU A 74 -1.63 -20.03 -0.81
CA GLU A 74 -2.12 -21.28 -0.21
C GLU A 74 -1.05 -22.39 -0.10
N TYR A 75 0.12 -22.22 -0.72
CA TYR A 75 1.18 -23.23 -0.84
C TYR A 75 2.58 -22.81 -0.36
N ASP A 76 2.72 -21.75 0.44
CA ASP A 76 4.00 -21.33 1.07
C ASP A 76 5.16 -21.08 0.06
N LYS A 77 4.79 -20.84 -1.21
CA LYS A 77 5.66 -20.64 -2.37
C LYS A 77 5.10 -19.55 -3.29
N GLY A 78 4.93 -18.34 -2.78
CA GLY A 78 4.39 -17.21 -3.53
C GLY A 78 5.38 -16.08 -3.75
N TRP A 79 5.03 -15.19 -4.67
CA TRP A 79 5.70 -13.91 -4.86
C TRP A 79 4.94 -12.86 -4.06
N ASN A 80 5.66 -12.02 -3.30
CA ASN A 80 5.10 -10.80 -2.75
C ASN A 80 5.74 -9.61 -3.46
N PHE A 81 4.96 -8.57 -3.75
CA PHE A 81 5.50 -7.30 -4.24
C PHE A 81 5.09 -6.17 -3.31
N TYR A 82 5.99 -5.22 -3.12
CA TYR A 82 5.77 -4.06 -2.28
C TYR A 82 5.97 -2.82 -3.14
N LEU A 83 4.98 -1.93 -3.14
CA LEU A 83 5.16 -0.60 -3.71
C LEU A 83 5.83 0.29 -2.66
N HIS A 84 7.15 0.28 -2.66
CA HIS A 84 7.94 1.21 -1.86
C HIS A 84 8.16 2.50 -2.66
N TRP A 85 8.00 3.63 -1.98
CA TRP A 85 8.55 4.90 -2.44
C TRP A 85 9.53 5.38 -1.37
N ASP A 86 10.82 5.38 -1.67
CA ASP A 86 11.81 5.98 -0.78
C ASP A 86 12.98 6.63 -1.52
N LYS A 87 13.41 7.79 -1.01
CA LYS A 87 14.68 8.45 -1.36
C LYS A 87 15.80 8.15 -0.35
N ALA A 88 15.49 7.57 0.82
CA ALA A 88 16.37 7.45 1.99
C ALA A 88 16.37 6.08 2.74
N ASN A 89 15.43 5.16 2.48
CA ASN A 89 15.33 3.90 3.24
C ASN A 89 15.03 2.68 2.31
N PRO A 90 15.93 1.68 2.21
CA PRO A 90 15.69 0.47 1.44
C PRO A 90 14.78 -0.51 2.19
N LEU A 91 14.15 -1.42 1.45
CA LEU A 91 13.22 -2.47 1.90
C LEU A 91 13.58 -3.09 3.28
N PRO A 92 12.58 -3.46 4.11
CA PRO A 92 12.84 -4.33 5.26
C PRO A 92 13.52 -5.62 4.76
N LYS A 93 14.67 -5.96 5.36
CA LYS A 93 15.50 -7.11 4.99
C LYS A 93 14.77 -8.42 5.39
N LYS A 94 13.84 -8.84 4.52
CA LYS A 94 12.99 -10.05 4.57
C LYS A 94 11.89 -10.08 5.65
N PRO A 95 10.72 -10.69 5.36
CA PRO A 95 9.79 -11.13 6.38
C PRO A 95 10.37 -12.37 7.09
N ASP A 96 10.33 -12.39 8.43
CA ASP A 96 10.61 -13.59 9.23
C ASP A 96 9.31 -14.39 9.37
N PRO A 97 9.17 -15.57 8.72
CA PRO A 97 7.91 -16.31 8.71
C PRO A 97 7.60 -17.04 10.03
N TYR A 98 8.43 -16.97 11.08
CA TYR A 98 8.26 -17.80 12.29
C TYR A 98 8.43 -17.11 13.65
N ARG A 99 8.31 -15.78 13.77
CA ARG A 99 8.45 -15.15 15.10
C ARG A 99 7.13 -15.02 15.87
N ILE A 100 6.72 -16.13 16.50
CA ILE A 100 5.95 -16.10 17.74
C ILE A 100 6.93 -15.72 18.86
N PHE A 101 6.76 -14.57 19.50
CA PHE A 101 7.42 -14.30 20.77
C PHE A 101 6.53 -14.77 21.91
N TYR A 102 6.84 -15.92 22.50
CA TYR A 102 6.50 -16.18 23.89
C TYR A 102 7.51 -15.42 24.74
N GLU A 103 7.13 -14.25 25.27
CA GLU A 103 7.82 -13.73 26.46
C GLU A 103 7.38 -14.58 27.64
N LYS A 104 8.19 -15.61 27.95
CA LYS A 104 8.21 -16.17 29.29
C LYS A 104 9.24 -15.35 30.06
N SER A 105 8.75 -14.40 30.85
CA SER A 105 9.52 -13.70 31.87
C SER A 105 10.19 -14.74 32.77
N LEU A 106 11.51 -14.67 32.85
CA LEU A 106 12.30 -15.36 33.86
C LEU A 106 12.15 -14.59 35.17
N ASP A 107 11.74 -15.29 36.22
CA ASP A 107 12.35 -15.20 37.56
C ASP A 107 12.84 -16.61 37.92
#